data_AF-A0A061A7H3-F1
#
_entry.id   AF-A0A061A7H3-F1
#
_cell.length_a   1.000
_cell.length_b   1.000
_cell.length_c   1.000
_cell.angle_alpha   90.00
_cell.angle_beta   90.00
_cell.angle_gamma   90.00
#
_symmetry.space_group_name_H-M   'P 1'
#
loop_
_entity.id
_entity.type
_entity.pdbx_description
1 polymer ?
#
loop_
_entity_poly.entity_id
_entity_poly.type
_entity_poly.pdbx_seq_one_letter_code
_entity_poly.pdbx_strand_id
1 'polypeptide(L)'
;MIVDCTCLGEGSGRITCTSRNRCNDQDTLTSYRIGDTWSKTDARGHMLQCLCTGNGRGEWKCERHASLHTTGLGTGSRVITNIQPAVYQPQPLPQPGLEPHPGLAQEGACQMDAGVAYALGMRWIKTQGSKQMLCTCLGNGVSCEEWGTCS
;
A
#
# COMPACT_ATOMS: atom_id res chain seq x y z
N MET A 1 1.65 -7.19 13.79
CA MET A 1 2.39 -8.23 13.03
C MET A 1 1.53 -8.65 11.85
N ILE A 2 2.06 -8.55 10.64
CA ILE A 2 1.41 -8.97 9.39
C ILE A 2 2.06 -10.28 8.92
N VAL A 3 1.22 -11.18 8.39
CA VAL A 3 1.60 -12.49 7.84
C VAL A 3 0.95 -12.67 6.47
N ASP A 4 1.60 -13.43 5.60
CA ASP A 4 1.03 -13.83 4.32
C ASP A 4 0.31 -15.16 4.49
N CYS A 5 -0.99 -15.20 4.21
CA CYS A 5 -1.82 -16.41 4.30
C CYS A 5 -2.17 -16.93 2.91
N THR A 6 -1.93 -18.21 2.67
CA THR A 6 -2.30 -18.91 1.44
C THR A 6 -3.33 -19.96 1.76
N CYS A 7 -4.40 -20.00 0.96
CA CYS A 7 -5.34 -21.10 0.99
C CYS A 7 -4.83 -22.24 0.09
N LEU A 8 -4.86 -23.47 0.61
CA LEU A 8 -4.29 -24.65 -0.08
C LEU A 8 -5.31 -25.47 -0.89
N GLY A 9 -6.60 -25.13 -0.88
CA GLY A 9 -7.57 -25.62 -1.88
C GLY A 9 -7.82 -27.14 -1.91
N GLU A 10 -7.73 -27.85 -0.77
CA GLU A 10 -7.98 -29.30 -0.71
C GLU A 10 -9.46 -29.64 -0.38
N GLY A 11 -10.40 -28.73 -0.64
CA GLY A 11 -11.83 -28.90 -0.29
C GLY A 11 -12.16 -28.82 1.21
N SER A 12 -11.16 -28.67 2.08
CA SER A 12 -11.32 -28.58 3.54
C SER A 12 -11.23 -27.15 4.10
N GLY A 13 -11.01 -26.14 3.26
CA GLY A 13 -10.77 -24.76 3.70
C GLY A 13 -9.45 -24.56 4.47
N ARG A 14 -8.43 -25.39 4.22
CA ARG A 14 -7.12 -25.29 4.90
C ARG A 14 -6.39 -24.00 4.49
N ILE A 15 -6.13 -23.13 5.47
CA ILE A 15 -5.35 -21.90 5.34
C ILE A 15 -4.01 -22.10 6.05
N THR A 16 -2.92 -21.69 5.40
CA THR A 16 -1.57 -21.66 6.01
C THR A 16 -1.03 -20.24 5.96
N CYS A 17 -0.57 -19.72 7.09
CA CYS A 17 0.02 -18.38 7.19
C CYS A 17 1.52 -18.46 7.50
N THR A 18 2.30 -17.55 6.90
CA THR A 18 3.74 -17.45 7.14
C THR A 18 4.21 -16.00 7.22
N SER A 19 5.14 -15.73 8.14
CA SER A 19 5.88 -14.46 8.22
C SER A 19 7.22 -14.52 7.50
N ARG A 20 7.58 -15.66 6.88
CA ARG A 20 8.92 -15.91 6.33
C ARG A 20 9.38 -14.82 5.35
N ASN A 21 8.44 -14.23 4.61
CA ASN A 21 8.70 -13.22 3.58
C ASN A 21 8.50 -11.79 4.07
N ARG A 22 8.30 -11.58 5.38
CA ARG A 22 8.00 -10.27 5.95
C ARG A 22 8.83 -9.95 7.19
N CYS A 23 9.24 -8.70 7.26
CA CYS A 23 9.88 -8.07 8.42
C CYS A 23 8.83 -7.24 9.17
N ASN A 24 8.58 -7.54 10.43
CA ASN A 24 7.54 -6.93 11.26
C ASN A 24 8.14 -5.99 12.31
N ASP A 25 8.35 -4.72 11.97
CA ASP A 25 8.93 -3.76 12.90
C ASP A 25 7.96 -3.41 14.03
N GLN A 26 8.34 -3.71 15.27
CA GLN A 26 7.52 -3.48 16.45
C GLN A 26 7.47 -2.00 16.83
N ASP A 27 8.51 -1.24 16.50
CA ASP A 27 8.59 0.18 16.88
C ASP A 27 7.63 1.03 16.04
N THR A 28 7.55 0.74 14.74
CA THR A 28 6.69 1.46 13.79
C THR A 28 5.37 0.75 13.52
N LEU A 29 5.14 -0.42 14.15
CA LEU A 29 3.99 -1.30 13.91
C LEU A 29 3.74 -1.60 12.42
N THR A 30 4.79 -1.55 11.61
CA THR A 30 4.73 -1.66 10.15
C THR A 30 5.38 -2.96 9.69
N SER A 31 4.91 -3.51 8.57
CA SER A 31 5.49 -4.70 7.95
C SER A 31 6.08 -4.37 6.59
N TYR A 32 7.28 -4.91 6.34
CA TYR A 32 8.09 -4.70 5.15
C TYR A 32 8.33 -6.03 4.45
N ARG A 33 8.35 -6.03 3.12
CA ARG A 33 8.74 -7.19 2.30
C ARG A 33 10.27 -7.30 2.24
N ILE A 34 10.76 -8.48 1.90
CA ILE A 34 12.20 -8.69 1.65
C ILE A 34 12.68 -7.73 0.56
N GLY A 35 13.78 -7.03 0.82
CA GLY A 35 14.33 -6.00 -0.06
C GLY A 35 13.85 -4.58 0.23
N ASP A 36 12.77 -4.41 0.99
CA ASP A 36 12.29 -3.09 1.39
C ASP A 36 13.28 -2.43 2.35
N THR A 37 13.48 -1.13 2.15
CA THR A 37 14.21 -0.27 3.09
C THR A 37 13.27 0.77 3.70
N TRP A 38 13.47 1.08 4.97
CA TRP A 38 12.70 2.12 5.66
C TRP A 38 13.56 2.88 6.64
N SER A 39 13.13 4.09 7.00
CA SER A 39 13.77 4.88 8.06
C SER A 39 12.93 4.83 9.33
N LYS A 40 13.59 4.76 10.49
CA LYS A 40 12.93 4.85 11.79
C LYS A 40 13.80 5.54 12.82
N THR A 41 13.18 6.16 13.81
CA THR A 41 13.90 6.81 14.90
C THR A 41 14.10 5.81 16.03
N ASP A 42 15.32 5.66 16.52
CA ASP A 42 15.59 4.86 17.71
C ASP A 42 15.03 5.53 18.98
N ALA A 43 14.99 4.81 20.10
CA ALA A 43 14.53 5.35 21.38
C ALA A 43 15.37 6.54 21.90
N ARG A 44 16.54 6.81 21.31
CA ARG A 44 17.44 7.92 21.63
C ARG A 44 17.29 9.10 20.68
N GLY A 45 16.38 9.03 19.70
CA GLY A 45 16.16 10.09 18.72
C GLY A 45 17.04 10.02 17.47
N HIS A 46 17.88 8.99 17.29
CA HIS A 46 18.70 8.87 16.10
C HIS A 46 17.92 8.29 14.93
N MET A 47 18.14 8.84 13.74
CA MET A 47 17.63 8.28 12.51
C MET A 47 18.40 7.01 12.11
N LEU A 48 17.67 5.92 11.94
CA LEU A 48 18.17 4.64 11.45
C LEU A 48 17.63 4.38 10.05
N GLN A 49 18.46 3.77 9.20
CA GLN A 49 18.06 3.20 7.92
C GLN A 49 18.05 1.68 8.04
N CYS A 50 16.92 1.06 7.76
CA CYS A 50 16.70 -0.37 7.91
C CYS A 50 16.49 -1.06 6.56
N LEU A 51 16.83 -2.35 6.49
CA LEU A 51 16.65 -3.23 5.34
C LEU A 51 16.08 -4.58 5.78
N CYS A 52 15.02 -5.04 5.11
CA CYS A 52 14.45 -6.36 5.33
C CYS A 52 15.24 -7.43 4.55
N THR A 53 15.92 -8.31 5.27
CA THR A 53 16.73 -9.40 4.68
C THR A 53 15.98 -10.72 4.60
N GLY A 54 14.94 -10.91 5.42
CA GLY A 54 14.09 -12.10 5.38
C GLY A 54 14.70 -13.33 6.06
N ASN A 55 15.94 -13.74 5.74
CA ASN A 55 16.72 -14.87 6.30
C ASN A 55 15.91 -16.05 6.89
N GLY A 56 14.77 -16.41 6.28
CA GLY A 56 13.83 -17.44 6.75
C GLY A 56 12.99 -17.12 8.00
N ARG A 57 13.24 -16.02 8.71
CA ARG A 57 12.58 -15.67 9.98
C ARG A 57 12.09 -14.22 10.08
N GLY A 58 12.14 -13.45 8.99
CA GLY A 58 11.79 -12.03 8.97
C GLY A 58 12.89 -11.15 9.57
N GLU A 59 14.16 -11.49 9.34
CA GLU A 59 15.30 -10.70 9.86
C GLU A 59 15.48 -9.39 9.09
N TRP A 60 15.80 -8.32 9.82
CA TRP A 60 16.18 -7.03 9.26
C TRP A 60 17.42 -6.47 9.95
N LYS A 61 18.10 -5.54 9.27
CA LYS A 61 19.26 -4.80 9.81
C LYS A 61 18.98 -3.32 9.77
N CYS A 62 19.48 -2.57 10.75
CA CYS A 62 19.37 -1.12 10.79
C CYS A 62 20.74 -0.50 11.05
N GLU A 63 21.09 0.52 10.28
CA GLU A 63 22.32 1.29 10.42
C GLU A 63 22.00 2.73 10.78
N ARG A 64 22.85 3.37 11.59
CA ARG A 64 22.69 4.79 11.87
C ARG A 64 22.89 5.55 10.57
N HIS A 65 21.93 6.38 10.20
CA HIS A 65 22.11 7.30 9.10
C HIS A 65 23.07 8.39 9.58
N ALA A 66 24.37 8.17 9.39
CA ALA A 66 25.37 9.21 9.60
C ALA A 66 25.16 10.24 8.50
N SER A 67 24.55 11.38 8.84
CA SER A 67 24.76 12.58 8.05
C SER A 67 26.28 12.80 8.04
N LEU A 68 26.91 12.53 6.90
CA LEU A 68 28.30 12.89 6.66
C LEU A 68 28.41 14.43 6.75
N HIS A 69 28.54 14.96 7.96
CA HIS A 69 29.23 16.22 8.17
C HIS A 69 30.71 15.93 7.95
N THR A 70 31.13 15.95 6.68
CA THR A 70 32.55 15.90 6.33
C THR A 70 33.18 17.26 6.59
N THR A 71 33.73 17.45 7.79
CA THR A 71 34.80 18.44 8.00
C THR A 71 36.13 17.77 7.68
N GLY A 72 36.76 18.15 6.56
CA GLY A 72 38.06 17.60 6.16
C GLY A 72 38.57 17.99 4.78
N LEU A 73 39.08 19.22 4.67
CA LEU A 73 40.10 19.79 3.78
C LEU A 73 40.71 18.89 2.66
N GLY A 74 40.63 19.34 1.39
CA GLY A 74 41.69 19.09 0.40
C GLY A 74 41.27 18.84 -1.06
N THR A 75 41.69 19.76 -1.94
CA THR A 75 41.98 19.58 -3.37
C THR A 75 40.84 19.54 -4.41
N GLY A 76 40.64 20.71 -5.03
CA GLY A 76 40.63 20.85 -6.49
C GLY A 76 39.52 20.18 -7.30
N SER A 77 38.36 20.83 -7.39
CA SER A 77 37.48 20.63 -8.55
C SER A 77 36.79 21.94 -8.87
N ARG A 78 36.91 22.39 -10.13
CA ARG A 78 36.29 23.61 -10.64
C ARG A 78 34.78 23.53 -10.43
N VAL A 79 34.27 24.33 -9.50
CA VAL A 79 32.83 24.56 -9.37
C VAL A 79 32.42 25.38 -10.59
N ILE A 80 31.87 24.71 -11.60
CA ILE A 80 31.07 25.37 -12.63
C ILE A 80 29.76 25.77 -11.95
N THR A 81 29.68 27.00 -11.47
CA THR A 81 28.41 27.61 -11.05
C THR A 81 27.63 28.01 -12.29
N ASN A 82 26.92 27.05 -12.89
CA ASN A 82 25.87 27.35 -13.85
C ASN A 82 24.56 26.66 -13.41
N ILE A 83 24.12 27.03 -12.20
CA ILE A 83 22.76 26.74 -11.75
C ILE A 83 21.86 27.90 -12.23
N GLN A 84 21.22 27.72 -13.39
CA GLN A 84 20.11 28.57 -13.76
C GLN A 84 18.93 28.26 -12.83
N PRO A 85 18.29 29.26 -12.19
CA PRO A 85 17.07 29.02 -11.45
C PRO A 85 15.98 28.59 -12.44
N ALA A 86 15.46 27.37 -12.26
CA ALA A 86 14.23 26.96 -12.92
C ALA A 86 13.09 27.79 -12.31
N VAL A 87 12.68 28.85 -12.99
CA VAL A 87 11.45 29.59 -12.67
C VAL A 87 10.30 28.65 -13.00
N TYR A 88 9.76 27.99 -11.99
CA TYR A 88 8.50 27.26 -12.12
C TYR A 88 7.37 28.30 -12.20
N GLN A 89 6.93 28.61 -13.41
CA GLN A 89 5.69 29.34 -13.65
C GLN A 89 4.54 28.33 -13.50
N PRO A 90 3.63 28.47 -12.52
CA PRO A 90 2.43 27.65 -12.48
C PRO A 90 1.59 27.99 -13.71
N GLN A 91 1.30 27.00 -14.55
CA GLN A 91 0.33 27.16 -15.63
C GLN A 91 -1.02 27.53 -15.00
N PRO A 92 -1.73 28.55 -15.51
CA PRO A 92 -3.09 28.85 -15.08
C PRO A 92 -3.98 27.64 -15.37
N LEU A 93 -4.63 27.14 -14.31
CA LEU A 93 -5.69 26.14 -14.40
C LEU A 93 -6.70 26.54 -15.48
N PRO A 94 -7.01 25.66 -16.46
CA PRO A 94 -8.17 25.86 -17.31
C PRO A 94 -9.41 25.84 -16.43
N GLN A 95 -10.17 26.93 -16.46
CA GLN A 95 -11.47 27.04 -15.79
C GLN A 95 -12.39 25.93 -16.32
N PRO A 96 -12.99 25.08 -15.46
CA PRO A 96 -14.14 24.28 -15.85
C PRO A 96 -15.36 25.21 -15.87
N GLY A 97 -15.45 26.02 -16.92
CA GLY A 97 -16.72 26.56 -17.38
C GLY A 97 -17.31 25.58 -18.38
N LEU A 98 -18.15 24.67 -17.90
CA LEU A 98 -19.17 24.01 -18.71
C LEU A 98 -20.23 23.43 -17.77
N GLU A 99 -21.34 24.15 -17.73
CA GLU A 99 -22.73 23.78 -17.47
C GLU A 99 -23.03 22.29 -17.19
N PRO A 100 -23.96 22.01 -16.24
CA PRO A 100 -24.41 20.66 -15.94
C PRO A 100 -25.17 20.09 -17.13
N HIS A 101 -24.53 19.20 -17.89
CA HIS A 101 -25.24 18.34 -18.83
C HIS A 101 -25.86 17.19 -18.03
N PRO A 102 -27.20 17.07 -17.96
CA PRO A 102 -27.86 15.94 -17.33
C PRO A 102 -27.83 14.78 -18.33
N GLY A 103 -26.82 13.90 -18.24
CA GLY A 103 -26.65 12.93 -19.32
C GLY A 103 -25.68 11.77 -19.13
N LEU A 104 -25.17 11.50 -17.92
CA LEU A 104 -24.53 10.20 -17.66
C LEU A 104 -25.26 9.50 -16.51
N ALA A 105 -26.42 8.97 -16.85
CA ALA A 105 -27.02 7.91 -16.08
C ALA A 105 -26.03 6.72 -16.02
N GLN A 106 -25.70 6.32 -14.79
CA GLN A 106 -26.07 4.97 -14.35
C GLN A 106 -25.53 3.77 -15.16
N GLU A 107 -24.21 3.60 -15.33
CA GLU A 107 -23.67 2.38 -15.99
C GLU A 107 -22.58 1.66 -15.18
N GLY A 108 -22.75 1.50 -13.86
CA GLY A 108 -21.82 0.62 -13.14
C GLY A 108 -21.97 0.51 -11.63
N ALA A 109 -22.98 1.13 -11.03
CA ALA A 109 -23.25 0.95 -9.61
C ALA A 109 -24.10 -0.30 -9.38
N CYS A 110 -23.54 -1.35 -8.80
CA CYS A 110 -24.32 -2.47 -8.32
C CYS A 110 -24.89 -2.16 -6.93
N GLN A 111 -26.17 -2.53 -6.76
CA GLN A 111 -27.04 -2.42 -5.58
C GLN A 111 -26.49 -1.74 -4.29
N MET A 112 -27.24 -0.77 -3.76
CA MET A 112 -27.01 -0.19 -2.43
C MET A 112 -27.54 -1.11 -1.32
N ASP A 113 -26.68 -1.88 -0.66
CA ASP A 113 -27.00 -2.47 0.65
C ASP A 113 -26.58 -1.44 1.72
N ALA A 114 -27.48 -1.09 2.64
CA ALA A 114 -27.22 -0.09 3.69
C ALA A 114 -26.79 1.32 3.20
N GLY A 115 -27.14 1.70 1.97
CA GLY A 115 -26.89 3.04 1.42
C GLY A 115 -25.49 3.23 0.81
N VAL A 116 -24.69 2.18 0.68
CA VAL A 116 -23.37 2.25 0.03
C VAL A 116 -23.47 1.75 -1.41
N ALA A 117 -23.16 2.61 -2.39
CA ALA A 117 -23.12 2.22 -3.79
C ALA A 117 -21.76 1.61 -4.16
N TYR A 118 -21.78 0.44 -4.80
CA TYR A 118 -20.56 -0.21 -5.24
C TYR A 118 -20.34 -0.05 -6.75
N ALA A 119 -19.19 0.51 -7.16
CA ALA A 119 -18.75 0.58 -8.54
C ALA A 119 -18.37 -0.81 -9.11
N LEU A 120 -18.37 -0.90 -10.43
CA LEU A 120 -17.95 -2.08 -11.20
C LEU A 120 -16.60 -2.62 -10.72
N GLY A 121 -16.53 -3.93 -10.46
CA GLY A 121 -15.33 -4.62 -9.99
C GLY A 121 -15.07 -4.52 -8.49
N MET A 122 -15.80 -3.69 -7.74
CA MET A 122 -15.64 -3.62 -6.29
C MET A 122 -16.15 -4.90 -5.62
N ARG A 123 -15.44 -5.33 -4.56
CA ARG A 123 -15.77 -6.51 -3.74
C ARG A 123 -16.02 -6.10 -2.29
N TRP A 124 -17.01 -6.70 -1.65
CA TRP A 124 -17.37 -6.43 -0.25
C TRP A 124 -17.84 -7.68 0.47
N ILE A 125 -17.76 -7.66 1.81
CA ILE A 125 -18.23 -8.76 2.65
C ILE A 125 -19.63 -8.41 3.15
N LYS A 126 -20.59 -9.29 2.89
CA LYS A 126 -21.96 -9.22 3.41
C LYS A 126 -22.20 -10.35 4.41
N THR A 127 -22.86 -10.05 5.52
CA THR A 127 -23.28 -11.05 6.50
C THR A 127 -24.71 -11.49 6.19
N GLN A 128 -24.94 -12.77 5.92
CA GLN A 128 -26.26 -13.36 5.71
C GLN A 128 -26.50 -14.45 6.76
N GLY A 129 -27.20 -14.11 7.84
CA GLY A 129 -27.34 -15.00 9.00
C GLY A 129 -26.00 -15.19 9.72
N SER A 130 -25.56 -16.44 9.86
CA SER A 130 -24.24 -16.79 10.44
C SER A 130 -23.12 -16.89 9.40
N LYS A 131 -23.41 -16.75 8.10
CA LYS A 131 -22.44 -16.88 7.01
C LYS A 131 -21.95 -15.52 6.53
N GLN A 132 -20.66 -15.46 6.20
CA GLN A 132 -20.05 -14.34 5.48
C GLN A 132 -20.05 -14.65 3.98
N MET A 133 -20.37 -13.66 3.16
CA MET A 133 -20.44 -13.77 1.70
C MET A 133 -19.52 -12.73 1.07
N LEU A 134 -18.72 -13.12 0.08
CA LEU A 134 -17.93 -12.21 -0.75
C LEU A 134 -18.75 -11.81 -1.98
N CYS A 135 -19.19 -10.56 -2.03
CA CYS A 135 -19.98 -10.03 -3.13
C CYS A 135 -19.12 -9.19 -4.06
N THR A 136 -19.33 -9.31 -5.38
CA THR A 136 -18.61 -8.57 -6.43
C THR A 136 -19.61 -7.89 -7.38
N CYS A 137 -19.36 -6.63 -7.71
CA CYS A 137 -20.14 -5.90 -8.71
C CYS A 137 -19.66 -6.24 -10.12
N LEU A 138 -20.51 -6.85 -10.95
CA LEU A 138 -20.17 -7.32 -12.30
C LEU A 138 -20.81 -6.48 -13.42
N GLY A 139 -21.49 -5.38 -13.09
CA GLY A 139 -22.13 -4.47 -14.05
C GLY A 139 -23.50 -4.97 -14.52
N ASN A 140 -23.69 -6.28 -14.62
CA ASN A 140 -24.99 -6.93 -14.79
C ASN A 140 -25.68 -7.31 -13.46
N GLY A 141 -25.07 -6.96 -12.32
CA GLY A 141 -25.59 -7.25 -10.98
C GLY A 141 -24.49 -7.57 -9.96
N VAL A 142 -24.90 -8.20 -8.86
CA VAL A 142 -24.01 -8.63 -7.77
C VAL A 142 -23.91 -10.15 -7.79
N SER A 143 -22.69 -10.69 -7.85
CA SER A 143 -22.41 -12.10 -7.60
C SER A 143 -21.85 -12.26 -6.20
N CYS A 144 -22.41 -13.15 -5.38
CA CYS A 144 -21.93 -13.43 -4.03
C CYS A 144 -21.54 -14.90 -3.88
N GLU A 145 -20.32 -15.15 -3.43
CA GLU A 145 -19.77 -16.47 -3.10
C GLU A 145 -19.59 -16.60 -1.58
N GLU A 146 -19.59 -17.82 -1.04
CA GLU A 146 -19.37 -18.04 0.40
C GLU A 146 -17.93 -17.61 0.77
N TRP A 147 -17.80 -16.67 1.70
CA TRP A 147 -16.49 -16.17 2.13
C TRP A 147 -15.83 -17.26 2.98
N GLY A 148 -14.69 -17.77 2.50
CA GLY A 148 -13.90 -18.77 3.21
C GLY A 148 -14.05 -20.20 2.69
N THR A 149 -14.95 -20.48 1.73
CA THR A 149 -14.88 -21.72 0.94
C THR A 149 -13.90 -21.50 -0.20
N CYS A 150 -12.70 -22.02 -0.01
CA CYS A 150 -11.68 -22.02 -1.03
C CYS A 150 -11.83 -23.33 -1.80
N SER A 151 -12.55 -23.26 -2.94
CA SER A 151 -12.69 -24.37 -3.89
C SER A 151 -11.45 -24.52 -4.76
#